data_AF-A0A3M1LS36-F1
#
_entry.id   AF-A0A3M1LS36-F1
#
_cell.length_a   1.000
_cell.length_b   1.000
_cell.length_c   1.000
_cell.angle_alpha   90.00
_cell.angle_beta   90.00
_cell.angle_gamma   90.00
#
_symmetry.space_group_name_H-M   'P 1'
#
loop_
_entity.id
_entity.type
_entity.pdbx_description
1 polymer ?
#
loop_
_entity_poly.entity_id
_entity_poly.type
_entity_poly.pdbx_seq_one_letter_code
_entity_poly.pdbx_strand_id
1 'polypeptide(L)'
;MEFGSMPLDPKYAWGRVYEPVEEMLTQLSRLLEEIAKEVYYGKEFTDPELEERILSRLDELVEQGVLERMPDEEGAMWKRVLGRRKYLRAQRVRIKRMVEYWRDHGGPDI
;
A
#
# COMPACT_ATOMS: atom_id res chain seq x y z
N MET A 1 2.30 19.41 1.69
CA MET A 1 1.63 18.33 2.45
C MET A 1 2.59 17.15 2.50
N GLU A 2 3.02 16.75 3.69
CA GLU A 2 4.00 15.68 3.89
C GLU A 2 3.33 14.32 3.67
N PHE A 3 3.45 13.76 2.47
CA PHE A 3 2.92 12.41 2.16
C PHE A 3 3.71 11.27 2.84
N GLY A 4 4.78 11.59 3.57
CA GLY A 4 5.60 10.59 4.28
C GLY A 4 4.93 10.03 5.54
N SER A 5 3.98 10.75 6.13
CA SER A 5 3.28 10.39 7.36
C SER A 5 1.91 9.73 7.14
N MET A 6 1.51 9.50 5.88
CA MET A 6 0.21 8.87 5.59
C MET A 6 0.22 7.37 5.90
N PRO A 7 -0.86 6.83 6.50
CA PRO A 7 -0.92 5.45 6.94
C PRO A 7 -0.90 4.48 5.75
N LEU A 8 -0.19 3.36 5.94
CA LEU A 8 -0.18 2.22 5.02
C LEU A 8 -1.38 1.28 5.25
N ASP A 9 -2.05 1.40 6.39
CA ASP A 9 -3.16 0.52 6.76
C ASP A 9 -4.38 0.72 5.83
N PRO A 10 -4.87 -0.34 5.16
CA PRO A 10 -5.98 -0.28 4.20
C PRO A 10 -7.31 0.12 4.85
N LYS A 11 -7.45 0.06 6.19
CA LYS A 11 -8.66 0.53 6.87
C LYS A 11 -8.96 2.00 6.59
N TYR A 12 -7.93 2.82 6.36
CA TYR A 12 -8.09 4.25 6.03
C TYR A 12 -8.66 4.49 4.63
N ALA A 13 -8.66 3.48 3.76
CA ALA A 13 -9.22 3.54 2.42
C ALA A 13 -10.58 2.87 2.31
N TRP A 14 -10.70 1.66 2.87
CA TRP A 14 -11.86 0.77 2.65
C TRP A 14 -12.55 0.31 3.93
N GLY A 15 -12.03 0.63 5.12
CA GLY A 15 -12.55 0.12 6.40
C GLY A 15 -12.26 -1.37 6.65
N ARG A 16 -11.45 -2.00 5.77
CA ARG A 16 -11.04 -3.40 5.90
C ARG A 16 -9.94 -3.52 6.94
N VAL A 17 -10.13 -4.43 7.89
CA VAL A 17 -9.20 -4.68 8.99
C VAL A 17 -8.61 -6.07 8.84
N TYR A 18 -7.30 -6.18 9.04
CA TYR A 18 -6.53 -7.41 8.89
C TYR A 18 -5.61 -7.58 10.09
N GLU A 19 -5.51 -8.78 10.62
CA GLU A 19 -4.60 -9.14 11.71
C GLU A 19 -3.68 -10.30 11.30
N PRO A 20 -2.42 -10.36 11.79
CA PRO A 20 -1.74 -9.36 12.61
C PRO A 20 -1.43 -8.08 11.81
N VAL A 21 -1.67 -6.91 12.42
CA VAL A 21 -1.51 -5.61 11.75
C VAL A 21 -0.06 -5.39 11.29
N GLU A 22 0.92 -5.77 12.11
CA GLU A 22 2.34 -5.60 11.78
C GLU A 22 2.77 -6.42 10.56
N GLU A 23 2.25 -7.65 10.43
CA GLU A 23 2.49 -8.50 9.28
C GLU A 23 1.85 -7.90 8.03
N MET A 24 0.60 -7.44 8.14
CA MET A 24 -0.08 -6.75 7.03
C MET A 24 0.69 -5.50 6.56
N LEU A 25 1.17 -4.66 7.48
CA LEU A 25 1.98 -3.49 7.15
C LEU A 25 3.32 -3.87 6.48
N THR A 26 3.95 -4.95 6.96
CA THR A 26 5.19 -5.48 6.38
C THR A 26 4.96 -5.95 4.95
N GLN A 27 3.91 -6.73 4.71
CA GLN A 27 3.58 -7.26 3.39
C GLN A 27 3.18 -6.16 2.40
N LEU A 28 2.42 -5.16 2.86
CA LEU A 28 2.10 -3.99 2.02
C LEU A 28 3.34 -3.16 1.71
N SER A 29 4.28 -3.02 2.65
CA SER A 29 5.55 -2.31 2.39
C SER A 29 6.35 -3.01 1.31
N ARG A 30 6.46 -4.36 1.38
CA ARG A 30 7.10 -5.19 0.35
C ARG A 30 6.42 -5.06 -1.00
N LEU A 31 5.09 -5.11 -1.06
CA LEU A 31 4.34 -4.92 -2.29
C LEU A 31 4.64 -3.55 -2.94
N LEU A 32 4.66 -2.47 -2.15
CA LEU A 32 4.97 -1.15 -2.68
C LEU A 32 6.42 -1.06 -3.17
N GLU A 33 7.36 -1.75 -2.52
CA GLU A 33 8.74 -1.87 -2.97
C GLU A 33 8.84 -2.65 -4.30
N GLU A 34 8.12 -3.78 -4.42
CA GLU A 34 8.03 -4.55 -5.66
C GLU A 34 7.51 -3.69 -6.82
N ILE A 35 6.41 -2.94 -6.60
CA ILE A 35 5.85 -2.03 -7.60
C ILE A 35 6.85 -0.90 -7.91
N ALA A 36 7.57 -0.38 -6.92
CA ALA A 36 8.58 0.63 -7.16
C ALA A 36 9.73 0.07 -8.02
N LYS A 37 10.17 -1.17 -7.80
CA LYS A 37 11.19 -1.82 -8.63
C LYS A 37 10.72 -1.90 -10.08
N GLU A 38 9.48 -2.34 -10.29
CA GLU A 38 8.87 -2.35 -11.62
C GLU A 38 8.90 -0.97 -12.30
N VAL A 39 8.56 0.08 -11.57
CA VAL A 39 8.56 1.46 -12.07
C VAL A 39 9.97 1.97 -12.35
N TYR A 40 10.92 1.61 -11.50
CA TYR A 40 12.33 1.93 -11.70
C TYR A 40 12.82 1.36 -13.04
N TYR A 41 12.44 0.12 -13.37
CA TYR A 41 12.74 -0.53 -14.66
C TYR A 41 11.81 -0.12 -15.81
N GLY A 42 10.96 0.89 -15.62
CA GLY A 42 10.19 1.51 -16.71
C GLY A 42 8.77 0.99 -16.91
N LYS A 43 8.22 0.18 -16.00
CA LYS A 43 6.78 -0.13 -16.02
C LYS A 43 5.96 1.04 -15.50
N GLU A 44 4.77 1.22 -16.06
CA GLU A 44 3.79 2.17 -15.54
C GLU A 44 2.63 1.41 -14.88
N PHE A 45 1.92 2.08 -13.99
CA PHE A 45 0.70 1.57 -13.39
C PHE A 45 -0.27 2.72 -13.13
N THR A 46 -1.55 2.38 -13.10
CA THR A 46 -2.67 3.27 -12.84
C THR A 46 -3.19 3.09 -11.41
N ASP A 47 -3.94 4.08 -10.91
CA ASP A 47 -4.54 3.98 -9.57
C ASP A 47 -5.46 2.73 -9.41
N PRO A 48 -6.27 2.33 -10.41
CA PRO A 48 -7.01 1.05 -10.36
C PRO A 48 -6.12 -0.18 -10.27
N GLU A 49 -5.02 -0.25 -11.02
CA GLU A 49 -4.08 -1.38 -10.96
C GLU A 49 -3.39 -1.46 -9.59
N LEU A 50 -3.03 -0.31 -9.01
CA LEU A 50 -2.46 -0.26 -7.66
C LEU A 50 -3.45 -0.77 -6.62
N GLU A 51 -4.71 -0.37 -6.72
CA GLU A 51 -5.76 -0.86 -5.83
C GLU A 51 -5.98 -2.36 -5.96
N GLU A 52 -6.11 -2.85 -7.20
CA GLU A 52 -6.27 -4.27 -7.48
C GLU A 52 -5.13 -5.08 -6.87
N ARG A 53 -3.87 -4.68 -7.11
CA ARG A 53 -2.71 -5.37 -6.55
C ARG A 53 -2.68 -5.36 -5.02
N ILE A 54 -3.07 -4.26 -4.37
CA ILE A 54 -3.15 -4.17 -2.91
C ILE A 54 -4.22 -5.14 -2.38
N LEU A 55 -5.43 -5.10 -2.93
CA LEU A 55 -6.53 -5.94 -2.47
C LEU A 55 -6.26 -7.41 -2.75
N SER A 56 -5.79 -7.75 -3.95
CA SER A 56 -5.44 -9.13 -4.31
C SER A 56 -4.35 -9.70 -3.42
N ARG A 57 -3.28 -8.94 -3.12
CA ARG A 57 -2.23 -9.41 -2.20
C ARG A 57 -2.77 -9.67 -0.80
N LEU A 58 -3.67 -8.81 -0.29
CA LEU A 58 -4.28 -9.01 1.02
C LEU A 58 -5.19 -10.25 1.03
N ASP A 59 -5.98 -10.43 -0.01
CA ASP A 59 -6.87 -11.60 -0.15
C ASP A 59 -6.04 -12.90 -0.26
N GLU A 60 -4.94 -12.92 -1.03
CA GLU A 60 -3.98 -14.03 -1.10
C GLU A 60 -3.39 -14.38 0.29
N LEU A 61 -3.01 -13.36 1.08
CA LEU A 61 -2.45 -13.58 2.42
C LEU A 61 -3.48 -14.14 3.40
N VAL A 62 -4.76 -13.80 3.23
CA VAL A 62 -5.85 -14.40 4.00
C VAL A 62 -6.06 -15.85 3.60
N GLU A 63 -6.06 -16.16 2.30
CA GLU A 63 -6.17 -17.53 1.80
C GLU A 63 -5.02 -18.43 2.26
N GLN A 64 -3.81 -17.88 2.38
CA GLN A 64 -2.63 -18.58 2.90
C GLN A 64 -2.63 -18.74 4.43
N GLY A 65 -3.59 -18.14 5.14
CA GLY A 65 -3.64 -18.14 6.60
C GLY A 65 -2.54 -17.28 7.26
N VAL A 66 -1.91 -16.38 6.51
CA VAL A 66 -0.93 -15.42 7.03
C VAL A 66 -1.64 -14.26 7.74
N LEU A 67 -2.78 -13.83 7.18
CA LEU A 67 -3.63 -12.81 7.76
C LEU A 67 -5.03 -13.38 8.05
N GLU A 68 -5.69 -12.83 9.05
CA GLU A 68 -7.10 -13.01 9.32
C GLU A 68 -7.84 -11.71 8.95
N ARG A 69 -8.93 -11.85 8.18
CA ARG A 69 -9.80 -10.71 7.87
C ARG A 69 -10.79 -10.51 9.01
N MET A 70 -10.66 -9.40 9.70
CA MET A 70 -11.55 -9.02 10.79
C MET A 70 -12.84 -8.39 10.24
N PRO A 71 -13.93 -8.35 11.04
CA PRO A 71 -15.10 -7.56 10.70
C PRO A 71 -14.72 -6.13 10.35
N ASP A 72 -15.29 -5.61 9.26
CA ASP A 72 -15.01 -4.24 8.82
C ASP A 72 -15.42 -3.24 9.93
N GLU A 73 -14.59 -2.22 10.20
CA GLU A 73 -14.90 -1.23 11.24
C GLU A 73 -16.04 -0.31 10.80
N GLU A 74 -17.20 -0.45 11.44
CA GLU A 74 -18.35 0.45 11.29
C GLU A 74 -18.11 1.77 12.03
N GLY A 75 -17.41 2.70 11.38
CA GLY A 75 -17.18 4.03 11.94
C GLY A 75 -16.77 5.05 10.88
N ALA A 76 -17.51 6.16 10.75
CA ALA A 76 -17.24 7.22 9.78
C ALA A 76 -15.87 7.92 9.94
N MET A 77 -15.10 7.62 11.00
CA MET A 77 -13.85 8.30 11.32
C MET A 77 -12.76 8.00 10.28
N TRP A 78 -12.58 6.76 9.83
CA TRP A 78 -11.57 6.42 8.82
C TRP A 78 -11.89 7.03 7.44
N LYS A 79 -13.18 7.11 7.07
CA LYS A 79 -13.64 7.79 5.84
C LYS A 79 -13.30 9.29 5.84
N ARG A 80 -13.22 9.91 7.02
CA ARG A 80 -12.81 11.32 7.17
C ARG A 80 -11.29 11.50 7.11
N VAL A 81 -10.51 10.46 7.42
CA VAL A 81 -9.04 10.55 7.50
C VAL A 81 -8.37 10.51 6.13
N LEU A 82 -8.58 9.46 5.33
CA LEU A 82 -7.87 9.35 4.04
C LEU A 82 -8.82 9.01 2.87
N GLY A 83 -9.69 8.01 2.97
CA GLY A 83 -10.55 7.59 1.87
C GLY A 83 -9.77 7.05 0.65
N ARG A 84 -10.40 6.17 -0.13
CA ARG A 84 -9.78 5.43 -1.25
C ARG A 84 -8.85 6.27 -2.14
N ARG A 85 -9.34 7.39 -2.70
CA ARG A 85 -8.54 8.20 -3.65
C ARG A 85 -7.30 8.83 -3.02
N LYS A 86 -7.39 9.39 -1.80
CA LYS A 86 -6.21 10.02 -1.18
C LYS A 86 -5.22 8.95 -0.71
N TYR A 87 -5.71 7.80 -0.26
CA TYR A 87 -4.86 6.66 0.07
C TYR A 87 -4.05 6.18 -1.13
N LEU A 88 -4.69 5.90 -2.27
CA LEU A 88 -3.98 5.47 -3.48
C LEU A 88 -2.96 6.52 -3.95
N ARG A 89 -3.35 7.81 -3.92
CA ARG A 89 -2.42 8.91 -4.20
C ARG A 89 -1.23 8.91 -3.24
N ALA A 90 -1.43 8.64 -1.96
CA ALA A 90 -0.37 8.57 -0.97
C ALA A 90 0.62 7.44 -1.27
N GLN A 91 0.11 6.25 -1.56
CA GLN A 91 0.95 5.10 -1.91
C GLN A 91 1.71 5.34 -3.22
N ARG A 92 1.09 5.98 -4.22
CA ARG A 92 1.77 6.39 -5.45
C ARG A 92 2.90 7.38 -5.18
N VAL A 93 2.69 8.36 -4.30
CA VAL A 93 3.77 9.29 -3.90
C VAL A 93 4.89 8.55 -3.16
N ARG A 94 4.56 7.58 -2.30
CA ARG A 94 5.55 6.72 -1.61
C ARG A 94 6.38 5.92 -2.62
N ILE A 95 5.75 5.26 -3.59
CA ILE A 95 6.42 4.56 -4.69
C ILE A 95 7.34 5.49 -5.48
N LYS A 96 6.84 6.67 -5.88
CA LYS A 96 7.63 7.66 -6.64
C LYS A 96 8.89 8.07 -5.88
N ARG A 97 8.76 8.33 -4.58
CA ARG A 97 9.90 8.70 -3.72
C ARG A 97 10.94 7.59 -3.59
N MET A 98 10.51 6.33 -3.51
CA MET A 98 11.45 5.19 -3.52
C MET A 98 12.23 5.12 -4.83
N VAL A 99 11.55 5.29 -5.97
CA VAL A 99 12.19 5.33 -7.29
C VAL A 99 13.15 6.51 -7.43
N GLU A 100 12.74 7.71 -7.01
CA GLU A 100 13.60 8.90 -6.99
C GLU A 100 14.86 8.66 -6.16
N TYR A 101 14.70 8.13 -4.94
CA TYR A 101 15.81 7.78 -4.07
C TYR A 101 16.78 6.79 -4.73
N TRP A 102 16.28 5.71 -5.33
CA TRP A 102 17.13 4.72 -6.02
C TRP A 102 17.85 5.30 -7.23
N ARG A 103 17.19 6.17 -8.00
CA ARG A 103 17.84 6.87 -9.13
C ARG A 103 18.99 7.76 -8.69
N ASP A 104 18.86 8.37 -7.51
CA ASP A 104 19.89 9.25 -6.96
C ASP A 104 21.03 8.49 -6.24
N HIS A 105 20.78 7.27 -5.74
CA HIS A 105 21.70 6.57 -4.82
C HIS A 105 22.30 5.26 -5.34
N GLY A 106 21.95 4.78 -6.54
CA GLY A 106 22.63 3.66 -7.20
C GLY A 106 21.78 2.42 -7.52
N GLY A 107 20.45 2.55 -7.51
CA GLY A 107 19.50 1.51 -7.90
C GLY A 107 18.75 0.85 -6.74
N PRO A 108 17.84 -0.11 -7.03
CA PRO A 108 17.09 -0.86 -6.03
C PRO A 108 17.82 -2.09 -5.46
N ASP A 109 19.00 -2.42 -6.00
CA ASP A 109 19.79 -3.63 -5.69
C ASP A 109 21.00 -3.36 -4.77
N ILE A 110 21.05 -2.17 -4.16
CA ILE A 110 22.10 -1.72 -3.23
C ILE A 110 21.76 -2.04 -1.79
#